data_AF-A0A2I0HFC2-F1
#
_entry.id   AF-A0A2I0HFC2-F1
#
_cell.length_a   1.000
_cell.length_b   1.000
_cell.length_c   1.000
_cell.angle_alpha   90.00
_cell.angle_beta   90.00
_cell.angle_gamma   90.00
#
_symmetry.space_group_name_H-M   'P 1'
#
loop_
_entity.id
_entity.type
_entity.pdbx_description
1 polymer ?
#
loop_
_entity_poly.entity_id
_entity_poly.type
_entity_poly.pdbx_seq_one_letter_code
_entity_poly.pdbx_strand_id
1 'polypeptide(L)'
;MDSTLWKEEAECLEWLDRRDKRSVVYVNFGSIVVTTDETIAEFAWGLRACGFHFLWVLRPDLAMGSSAKLPEGFLEETKGK
;
A
#
# COMPACT_ATOMS: atom_id res chain seq x y z
N MET A 1 -14.02 20.24 -14.88
CA MET A 1 -14.33 20.69 -13.51
C MET A 1 -13.66 19.69 -12.61
N ASP A 2 -12.46 20.01 -12.14
CA ASP A 2 -11.80 19.18 -11.13
C ASP A 2 -12.55 19.43 -9.82
N SER A 3 -13.15 18.36 -9.31
CA SER A 3 -14.04 18.38 -8.14
C SER A 3 -13.28 18.12 -6.83
N THR A 4 -11.96 17.96 -6.92
CA THR A 4 -11.06 17.61 -5.83
C THR A 4 -10.30 18.86 -5.35
N LEU A 5 -10.21 19.02 -4.03
CA LEU A 5 -9.49 20.13 -3.38
C LEU A 5 -7.96 19.97 -3.42
N TRP A 6 -7.48 18.83 -3.92
CA TRP A 6 -6.09 18.40 -3.84
C TRP A 6 -5.57 18.11 -5.24
N LYS A 7 -4.29 18.39 -5.46
CA LYS A 7 -3.61 17.99 -6.70
C LYS A 7 -3.57 16.47 -6.75
N GLU A 8 -4.10 15.90 -7.82
CA GLU A 8 -4.06 14.46 -8.05
C GLU A 8 -2.65 14.02 -8.46
N GLU A 9 -2.17 12.95 -7.84
CA GLU A 9 -0.91 12.30 -8.20
C GLU A 9 -1.20 11.10 -9.11
N ALA A 10 -1.03 11.29 -10.42
CA ALA A 10 -1.33 10.26 -11.42
C ALA A 10 -0.26 9.16 -11.52
N GLU A 11 0.89 9.32 -10.87
CA GLU A 11 2.06 8.44 -10.99
C GLU A 11 1.73 6.97 -10.64
N CYS A 12 0.87 6.74 -9.64
CA CYS A 12 0.44 5.39 -9.28
C CYS A 12 -0.46 4.74 -10.36
N LEU A 13 -1.25 5.54 -11.07
CA LEU A 13 -2.08 5.06 -12.18
C LEU A 13 -1.22 4.79 -13.40
N GLU A 14 -0.25 5.65 -13.72
CA GLU A 14 0.72 5.41 -14.78
C GLU A 14 1.57 4.16 -14.53
N TRP A 15 1.91 3.88 -13.26
CA TRP A 15 2.58 2.63 -12.88
C TRP A 15 1.68 1.41 -13.11
N LEU A 16 0.39 1.53 -12.77
CA LEU A 16 -0.60 0.46 -12.93
C LEU A 16 -0.89 0.16 -14.40
N ASP A 17 -0.96 1.17 -15.25
CA ASP A 17 -1.19 1.05 -16.71
C ASP A 17 -0.11 0.24 -17.43
N ARG A 18 1.09 0.12 -16.83
CA ARG A 18 2.22 -0.67 -17.33
C ARG A 18 2.21 -2.12 -16.85
N ARG A 19 1.14 -2.60 -16.23
CA ARG A 19 1.00 -3.97 -15.73
C ARG A 19 -0.05 -4.74 -16.51
N ASP A 20 0.12 -6.06 -16.56
CA ASP A 20 -0.84 -6.93 -17.23
C ASP A 20 -2.20 -6.90 -16.52
N LYS A 21 -3.28 -7.12 -17.28
CA LYS A 21 -4.63 -7.17 -16.71
C LYS A 21 -4.70 -8.26 -15.63
N ARG A 22 -5.29 -7.92 -14.48
CA ARG A 22 -5.48 -8.83 -13.32
C ARG A 22 -4.17 -9.33 -12.70
N SER A 23 -3.07 -8.56 -12.81
CA SER A 23 -1.75 -8.93 -12.27
C SER A 23 -1.34 -8.20 -10.99
N VAL A 24 -2.10 -7.18 -10.56
CA VAL A 24 -1.79 -6.34 -9.39
C VAL A 24 -2.80 -6.54 -8.28
N VAL A 25 -2.31 -6.72 -7.06
CA VAL A 25 -3.14 -6.76 -5.84
C VAL A 25 -3.29 -5.34 -5.29
N TYR A 26 -4.53 -4.85 -5.21
CA TYR A 26 -4.83 -3.60 -4.51
C TYR A 26 -5.15 -3.88 -3.04
N VAL A 27 -4.51 -3.12 -2.15
CA VAL A 27 -4.70 -3.24 -0.70
C VAL A 27 -5.09 -1.89 -0.11
N ASN A 28 -6.21 -1.85 0.60
CA ASN A 28 -6.65 -0.69 1.37
C ASN A 28 -7.50 -1.15 2.56
N PHE A 29 -7.25 -0.60 3.75
CA PHE A 29 -8.00 -0.87 4.98
C PHE A 29 -9.22 0.06 5.17
N GLY A 30 -9.56 0.85 4.16
CA GLY A 30 -10.60 1.87 4.24
C GLY A 30 -10.20 2.98 5.23
N SER A 31 -11.15 3.88 5.53
CA SER A 31 -10.91 5.05 6.38
C SER A 31 -11.12 4.81 7.88
N ILE A 32 -11.76 3.71 8.26
CA ILE A 32 -12.22 3.48 9.64
C ILE A 32 -11.34 2.47 10.39
N VAL A 33 -10.81 1.46 9.69
CA VAL A 33 -10.07 0.38 10.34
C VAL A 33 -8.73 0.89 10.86
N VAL A 34 -8.44 0.53 12.10
CA VAL A 34 -7.15 0.71 12.78
C VAL A 34 -6.72 -0.67 13.29
N THR A 35 -5.43 -0.96 13.22
CA THR A 35 -4.84 -2.25 13.63
C THR A 35 -3.51 -2.03 14.35
N THR A 36 -2.83 -3.11 14.76
CA THR A 36 -1.55 -3.02 15.47
C THR A 36 -0.36 -2.99 14.51
N ASP A 37 0.78 -2.47 14.99
CA ASP A 37 2.03 -2.46 14.21
C ASP A 37 2.48 -3.88 13.85
N GLU A 38 2.24 -4.87 14.72
CA GLU A 38 2.52 -6.28 14.44
C GLU A 38 1.67 -6.81 13.29
N THR A 39 0.38 -6.43 13.24
CA THR A 39 -0.51 -6.87 12.16
C THR A 39 -0.08 -6.26 10.82
N ILE A 40 0.34 -4.99 10.82
CA ILE A 40 0.88 -4.32 9.62
C ILE A 40 2.15 -5.03 9.16
N ALA A 41 3.03 -5.39 10.08
CA ALA A 41 4.28 -6.08 9.77
C ALA A 41 4.05 -7.48 9.18
N GLU A 42 3.19 -8.29 9.80
CA GLU A 42 2.81 -9.60 9.28
C GLU A 42 2.16 -9.49 7.90
N PHE A 43 1.29 -8.49 7.72
CA PHE A 43 0.65 -8.24 6.42
C PHE A 43 1.68 -7.86 5.35
N ALA A 44 2.65 -7.00 5.67
CA ALA A 44 3.71 -6.62 4.75
C ALA A 44 4.53 -7.85 4.30
N TRP A 45 4.95 -8.70 5.24
CA TRP A 45 5.69 -9.91 4.88
C TRP A 45 4.87 -10.93 4.10
N GLY A 46 3.58 -11.07 4.42
CA GLY A 46 2.65 -11.88 3.63
C GLY A 46 2.49 -11.35 2.20
N LEU A 47 2.38 -10.03 2.04
CA LEU A 47 2.29 -9.38 0.73
C LEU A 47 3.58 -9.56 -0.09
N ARG A 48 4.75 -9.43 0.54
CA ARG A 48 6.04 -9.74 -0.10
C ARG A 48 6.12 -11.20 -0.55
N ALA A 49 5.58 -12.12 0.25
CA ALA A 49 5.60 -13.55 -0.03
C ALA A 49 4.63 -13.97 -1.15
N CYS A 50 3.56 -13.22 -1.39
CA CYS A 50 2.56 -13.57 -2.40
C CYS A 50 3.12 -13.55 -3.84
N GLY A 51 4.21 -12.81 -4.07
CA GLY A 51 4.91 -12.79 -5.36
C GLY A 51 4.23 -11.98 -6.46
N PHE A 52 3.10 -11.33 -6.16
CA PHE A 52 2.42 -10.43 -7.08
C PHE A 52 2.96 -9.00 -6.97
N HIS A 53 2.72 -8.23 -8.02
CA HIS A 53 2.78 -6.79 -7.91
C HIS A 53 1.66 -6.30 -7.00
N PHE A 54 1.89 -5.24 -6.23
CA PHE A 54 0.88 -4.70 -5.34
C PHE A 54 0.86 -3.18 -5.27
N LEU A 55 -0.33 -2.63 -5.02
CA LEU A 55 -0.56 -1.23 -4.73
C LEU A 55 -1.24 -1.14 -3.36
N TRP A 56 -0.50 -0.72 -2.34
CA TRP A 56 -0.98 -0.66 -0.97
C TRP A 56 -1.10 0.78 -0.47
N VAL A 57 -2.32 1.18 -0.11
CA VAL A 57 -2.59 2.44 0.58
C VAL A 57 -2.30 2.28 2.07
N LEU A 58 -1.18 2.83 2.53
CA LEU A 58 -0.82 2.88 3.94
C LEU A 58 -1.17 4.26 4.51
N ARG A 59 -2.17 4.32 5.39
CA ARG A 59 -2.55 5.56 6.06
C ARG A 59 -1.71 5.74 7.33
N PRO A 60 -1.27 6.97 7.67
CA PRO A 60 -0.54 7.22 8.92
C PRO A 60 -1.31 6.77 10.16
N ASP A 61 -2.63 6.89 10.16
CA ASP A 61 -3.53 6.55 11.27
C ASP A 61 -3.96 5.07 11.30
N LEU A 62 -3.40 4.22 10.44
CA LEU A 62 -3.74 2.78 10.42
C LEU A 62 -3.23 2.05 11.68
N ALA A 63 -2.14 2.51 12.28
CA ALA A 63 -1.57 1.91 13.49
C ALA A 63 -2.20 2.48 14.76
N MET A 64 -2.49 1.61 15.71
CA MET A 64 -3.10 2.00 16.98
C MET A 64 -2.13 2.80 17.85
N GLY A 65 -2.43 4.07 18.08
CA GLY A 65 -1.67 4.92 19.00
C GLY A 65 -0.30 5.37 18.47
N SER A 66 0.01 5.10 17.21
CA SER A 66 1.27 5.47 16.54
C SER A 66 1.01 5.80 15.07
N SER A 67 2.04 6.28 14.36
CA SER A 67 1.99 6.39 12.91
C SER A 67 2.38 5.05 12.30
N ALA A 68 1.59 4.53 11.36
CA ALA A 68 1.86 3.26 10.69
C ALA A 68 3.25 3.25 10.03
N LYS A 69 3.99 2.15 10.22
CA LYS A 69 5.33 1.94 9.67
C LYS A 69 5.43 0.58 9.00
N LEU A 70 6.19 0.53 7.92
CA LEU A 70 6.56 -0.73 7.28
C LEU A 70 7.75 -1.36 8.02
N PRO A 71 7.86 -2.70 8.01
CA PRO A 71 9.03 -3.38 8.55
C PRO A 71 10.33 -2.91 7.89
N GLU A 72 11.42 -2.96 8.65
CA GLU A 72 12.75 -2.69 8.11
C GLU A 72 13.06 -3.64 6.95
N GLY A 73 13.67 -3.12 5.88
CA GLY A 73 14.03 -3.90 4.70
C GLY A 73 12.87 -4.20 3.73
N PHE A 74 11.61 -4.02 4.13
CA PHE A 74 10.46 -4.36 3.29
C PHE A 74 10.50 -3.65 1.92
N LEU A 75 10.76 -2.34 1.91
CA LEU A 75 10.80 -1.55 0.67
C LEU A 75 11.91 -2.01 -0.30
N GLU A 76 13.06 -2.44 0.23
CA GLU A 76 14.17 -2.94 -0.60
C GLU A 76 13.86 -4.33 -1.15
N GLU A 77 13.26 -5.22 -0.33
CA GLU A 77 12.87 -6.56 -0.77
C GLU A 77 11.72 -6.57 -1.79
N THR A 78 10.87 -5.56 -1.77
CA THR A 78 9.76 -5.43 -2.73
C THR A 78 10.07 -4.48 -3.87
N LYS A 79 11.31 -4.00 -4.00
CA LYS A 79 11.70 -3.11 -5.09
C LYS A 79 11.54 -3.82 -6.43
N GLY A 80 10.64 -3.30 -7.27
CA GLY A 80 10.32 -3.91 -8.56
C GLY A 80 9.22 -4.98 -8.49
N LYS A 81 8.65 -5.21 -7.31
CA LYS A 81 7.31 -5.77 -7.15
C LYS A 81 6.30 -4.64 -6.98
#